data_AF-X0PY99-F1
#
_entry.id   AF-X0PY99-F1
#
_cell.length_a   1.000
_cell.length_b   1.000
_cell.length_c   1.000
_cell.angle_alpha   90.00
_cell.angle_beta   90.00
_cell.angle_gamma   90.00
#
_symmetry.space_group_name_H-M   'P 1'
#
loop_
_entity.id
_entity.type
_entity.pdbx_description
1 polymer ?
#
loop_
_entity_poly.entity_id
_entity_poly.type
_entity_poly.pdbx_seq_one_letter_code
_entity_poly.pdbx_strand_id
1 'polypeptide(L)'
;MPFDKTVVVPLDPDATFDLVTRPERLRRWQTVAARVDLQAGGEYRWTVVPGHSAAGTFREIVPGKRVVYTWGWEGDDELPPGSSTVTVTLTPTAGGTEVRLVHDGLTEEQAVRHAEGWNHYLDRLVVAAQRSDAGPDDWAAVPDPLDELSSAEATLAAVQRVLRDVTADDMSKQTACTEFTVSQLADHLVGSITALGGAAGATFDDDPGKPVEARIADLAQPALEAWRSRGLDGTVTIGPNDIPATVATGILSIEFLVHAWDFAAAIGGEVAVSEPLAEYVLSLTHKIITPEGRKAVGFDDPVPAPHTSDAVTRLIAYTGRHPVPAV
;
A
#
# COMPACT_ATOMS: atom_id res chain seq x y z
N MET A 1 -26.54 -0.21 -18.18
CA MET A 1 -25.86 -1.36 -18.83
C MET A 1 -24.64 -1.72 -18.00
N PRO A 2 -24.26 -3.01 -17.88
CA PRO A 2 -23.04 -3.38 -17.17
C PRO A 2 -21.81 -2.84 -17.91
N PHE A 3 -20.73 -2.63 -17.18
CA PHE A 3 -19.41 -2.49 -17.80
C PHE A 3 -18.93 -3.87 -18.24
N ASP A 4 -18.40 -4.00 -19.46
CA ASP A 4 -17.87 -5.24 -20.03
C ASP A 4 -16.61 -4.92 -20.84
N LYS A 5 -15.45 -5.39 -20.38
CA LYS A 5 -14.17 -5.22 -21.08
C LYS A 5 -13.40 -6.53 -21.10
N THR A 6 -12.71 -6.76 -22.20
CA THR A 6 -11.84 -7.91 -22.40
C THR A 6 -10.43 -7.44 -22.74
N VAL A 7 -9.43 -8.05 -22.11
CA VAL A 7 -8.01 -7.88 -22.42
C VAL A 7 -7.34 -9.25 -22.56
N VAL A 8 -6.17 -9.31 -23.19
CA VAL A 8 -5.37 -10.54 -23.28
C VAL A 8 -4.05 -10.33 -22.54
N VAL A 9 -3.70 -11.27 -21.68
CA VAL A 9 -2.44 -11.28 -20.93
C VAL A 9 -1.57 -12.46 -21.37
N PRO A 10 -0.23 -12.33 -21.41
CA PRO A 10 0.69 -13.38 -21.87
C PRO A 10 1.01 -14.41 -20.77
N LEU A 11 -0.01 -14.80 -19.99
CA LEU A 11 0.09 -15.79 -18.93
C LEU A 11 -0.88 -16.96 -19.22
N ASP A 12 -0.58 -18.13 -18.70
CA ASP A 12 -1.55 -19.23 -18.68
C ASP A 12 -2.72 -18.93 -17.70
N PRO A 13 -3.82 -19.69 -17.77
CA PRO A 13 -5.00 -19.37 -16.98
C PRO A 13 -4.80 -19.46 -15.46
N ASP A 14 -3.94 -20.36 -14.98
CA ASP A 14 -3.70 -20.52 -13.54
C ASP A 14 -2.85 -19.37 -13.01
N ALA A 15 -1.79 -18.98 -13.73
CA ALA A 15 -1.00 -17.80 -13.41
C ALA A 15 -1.82 -16.49 -13.50
N THR A 16 -2.74 -16.42 -14.48
CA THR A 16 -3.68 -15.30 -14.60
C THR A 16 -4.67 -15.27 -13.45
N PHE A 17 -5.16 -16.44 -13.03
CA PHE A 17 -6.05 -16.56 -11.88
C PHE A 17 -5.37 -16.09 -10.59
N ASP A 18 -4.12 -16.50 -10.36
CA ASP A 18 -3.33 -15.98 -9.24
C ASP A 18 -3.13 -14.46 -9.34
N LEU A 19 -2.89 -13.93 -10.55
CA LEU A 19 -2.69 -12.49 -10.76
C LEU A 19 -3.88 -11.62 -10.35
N VAL A 20 -5.10 -12.16 -10.47
CA VAL A 20 -6.36 -11.45 -10.14
C VAL A 20 -6.99 -11.87 -8.81
N THR A 21 -6.34 -12.75 -8.02
CA THR A 21 -6.90 -13.23 -6.75
C THR A 21 -5.93 -13.24 -5.57
N ARG A 22 -4.62 -13.35 -5.81
CA ARG A 22 -3.63 -13.41 -4.71
C ARG A 22 -3.25 -12.00 -4.24
N PRO A 23 -3.26 -11.72 -2.92
CA PRO A 23 -2.86 -10.42 -2.38
C PRO A 23 -1.55 -9.89 -2.94
N GLU A 24 -0.50 -10.70 -2.97
CA GLU A 24 0.84 -10.33 -3.42
C GLU A 24 0.88 -9.97 -4.90
N ARG A 25 -0.06 -10.50 -5.68
CA ARG A 25 -0.20 -10.25 -7.11
C ARG A 25 -1.14 -9.07 -7.41
N LEU A 26 -2.23 -8.91 -6.67
CA LEU A 26 -3.13 -7.75 -6.78
C LEU A 26 -2.38 -6.43 -6.56
N ARG A 27 -1.43 -6.43 -5.60
CA ARG A 27 -0.57 -5.26 -5.31
C ARG A 27 0.37 -4.85 -6.44
N ARG A 28 0.49 -5.66 -7.49
CA ARG A 28 1.33 -5.41 -8.67
C ARG A 28 0.65 -4.51 -9.69
N TRP A 29 -0.66 -4.35 -9.62
CA TRP A 29 -1.40 -3.64 -10.66
C TRP A 29 -2.62 -2.86 -10.17
N GLN A 30 -3.28 -3.26 -9.08
CA GLN A 30 -4.57 -2.71 -8.67
C GLN A 30 -4.61 -2.09 -7.28
N THR A 31 -3.90 -2.66 -6.30
CA THR A 31 -4.13 -2.31 -4.89
C THR A 31 -2.86 -1.87 -4.18
N VAL A 32 -3.05 -1.06 -3.13
CA VAL A 32 -2.04 -0.81 -2.10
C VAL A 32 -1.99 -1.99 -1.13
N ALA A 33 -3.15 -2.34 -0.59
CA ALA A 33 -3.33 -3.45 0.36
C ALA A 33 -4.50 -4.33 -0.08
N ALA A 34 -4.42 -5.63 0.20
CA ALA A 34 -5.42 -6.59 -0.23
C ALA A 34 -5.55 -7.74 0.78
N ARG A 35 -6.70 -7.79 1.47
CA ARG A 35 -7.09 -8.92 2.33
C ARG A 35 -8.05 -9.76 1.53
N VAL A 36 -7.77 -11.05 1.48
CA VAL A 36 -8.49 -12.00 0.64
C VAL A 36 -8.67 -13.30 1.41
N ASP A 37 -9.92 -13.67 1.69
CA ASP A 37 -10.30 -15.03 2.05
C ASP A 37 -10.83 -15.73 0.79
N LEU A 38 -9.94 -16.39 0.04
CA LEU A 38 -10.23 -16.93 -1.30
C LEU A 38 -11.01 -18.25 -1.23
N GLN A 39 -12.25 -18.18 -0.75
CA GLN A 39 -13.22 -19.28 -0.75
C GLN A 39 -14.62 -18.74 -1.00
N ALA A 40 -15.54 -19.59 -1.47
CA ALA A 40 -16.93 -19.17 -1.63
C ALA A 40 -17.53 -18.77 -0.27
N GLY A 41 -18.08 -17.57 -0.17
CA GLY A 41 -18.53 -16.96 1.07
C GLY A 41 -17.43 -16.22 1.85
N GLY A 42 -16.17 -16.32 1.44
CA GLY A 42 -15.06 -15.58 2.02
C GLY A 42 -15.10 -14.10 1.64
N GLU A 43 -14.63 -13.25 2.56
CA GLU A 43 -14.62 -11.81 2.40
C GLU A 43 -13.29 -11.30 1.83
N TYR A 44 -13.35 -10.13 1.19
CA TYR A 44 -12.16 -9.39 0.81
C TYR A 44 -12.33 -7.90 1.16
N ARG A 45 -11.18 -7.24 1.35
CA ARG A 45 -11.09 -5.79 1.46
C ARG A 45 -9.82 -5.31 0.78
N TRP A 46 -9.96 -4.38 -0.16
CA TRP A 46 -8.89 -3.85 -0.98
C TRP A 46 -8.82 -2.34 -0.84
N THR A 47 -7.67 -1.82 -0.42
CA THR A 47 -7.36 -0.39 -0.59
C THR A 47 -6.87 -0.23 -2.02
N VAL A 48 -7.75 0.27 -2.89
CA VAL A 48 -7.49 0.38 -4.34
C VAL A 48 -6.54 1.53 -4.60
N VAL A 49 -6.92 2.73 -4.15
CA VAL A 49 -6.04 3.88 -3.99
C VAL A 49 -6.12 4.37 -2.54
N PRO A 50 -5.10 5.05 -2.01
CA PRO A 50 -5.16 5.60 -0.66
C PRO A 50 -6.40 6.47 -0.45
N GLY A 51 -7.13 6.26 0.65
CA GLY A 51 -8.42 6.88 0.94
C GLY A 51 -9.64 6.10 0.44
N HIS A 52 -9.48 5.18 -0.51
CA HIS A 52 -10.59 4.54 -1.22
C HIS A 52 -10.48 3.02 -1.16
N SER A 53 -11.33 2.41 -0.33
CA SER A 53 -11.33 0.98 -0.10
C SER A 53 -12.60 0.32 -0.62
N ALA A 54 -12.45 -0.75 -1.39
CA ALA A 54 -13.53 -1.59 -1.87
C ALA A 54 -13.61 -2.88 -1.03
N ALA A 55 -14.81 -3.38 -0.80
CA ALA A 55 -15.03 -4.61 -0.03
C ALA A 55 -16.18 -5.44 -0.59
N GLY A 56 -16.18 -6.72 -0.23
CA GLY A 56 -17.24 -7.65 -0.64
C GLY A 56 -16.97 -9.09 -0.29
N THR A 57 -17.74 -9.99 -0.90
CA THR A 57 -17.71 -11.43 -0.65
C THR A 57 -17.55 -12.18 -1.96
N PHE A 58 -16.66 -13.18 -1.99
CA PHE A 58 -16.57 -14.11 -3.12
C PHE A 58 -17.82 -14.99 -3.19
N ARG A 59 -18.47 -14.98 -4.35
CA ARG A 59 -19.69 -15.77 -4.64
C ARG A 59 -19.35 -17.09 -5.33
N GLU A 60 -18.37 -17.09 -6.23
CA GLU A 60 -17.97 -18.25 -7.01
C GLU A 60 -16.46 -18.21 -7.25
N ILE A 61 -15.79 -19.35 -7.08
CA ILE A 61 -14.36 -19.51 -7.35
C ILE A 61 -14.16 -20.80 -8.13
N VAL A 62 -13.66 -20.67 -9.35
CA VAL A 62 -13.24 -21.77 -10.20
C VAL A 62 -11.79 -21.48 -10.64
N PRO A 63 -10.80 -22.11 -9.98
CA PRO A 63 -9.39 -21.88 -10.28
C PRO A 63 -9.07 -22.00 -11.78
N GLY A 64 -8.27 -21.08 -12.29
CA GLY A 64 -7.88 -21.02 -13.69
C GLY A 64 -8.99 -20.65 -14.69
N LYS A 65 -10.21 -20.33 -14.21
CA LYS A 65 -11.37 -20.14 -15.11
C LYS A 65 -12.25 -18.95 -14.76
N ARG A 66 -12.60 -18.77 -13.48
CA ARG A 66 -13.65 -17.82 -13.11
C ARG A 66 -13.57 -17.42 -11.65
N VAL A 67 -13.77 -16.13 -11.37
CA VAL A 67 -14.04 -15.64 -10.02
C VAL A 67 -15.18 -14.62 -10.07
N VAL A 68 -16.10 -14.73 -9.12
CA VAL A 68 -17.24 -13.82 -8.97
C VAL A 68 -17.26 -13.32 -7.54
N TYR A 69 -17.38 -12.02 -7.37
CA TYR A 69 -17.44 -11.39 -6.06
C TYR A 69 -18.36 -10.18 -6.10
N THR A 70 -18.99 -9.88 -4.96
CA THR A 70 -19.73 -8.63 -4.83
C THR A 70 -18.77 -7.47 -4.69
N TRP A 71 -19.19 -6.26 -5.05
CA TRP A 71 -18.38 -5.05 -5.02
C TRP A 71 -19.13 -3.88 -4.38
N GLY A 72 -18.37 -2.92 -3.88
CA GLY A 72 -18.83 -1.62 -3.42
C GLY A 72 -17.73 -0.88 -2.66
N TRP A 73 -17.89 0.43 -2.49
CA TRP A 73 -16.94 1.31 -1.81
C TRP A 73 -17.34 1.51 -0.35
N GLU A 74 -16.39 1.35 0.57
CA GLU A 74 -16.62 1.66 1.98
C GLU A 74 -16.92 3.16 2.16
N GLY A 75 -17.97 3.48 2.92
CA GLY A 75 -18.40 4.86 3.14
C GLY A 75 -19.23 5.48 2.02
N ASP A 76 -19.54 4.73 0.95
CA ASP A 76 -20.42 5.16 -0.13
C ASP A 76 -21.86 4.65 0.10
N ASP A 77 -22.82 5.56 0.22
CA ASP A 77 -24.24 5.24 0.45
C ASP A 77 -24.95 4.74 -0.83
N GLU A 78 -24.47 5.12 -2.02
CA GLU A 78 -25.07 4.77 -3.31
C GLU A 78 -24.53 3.45 -3.88
N LEU A 79 -23.28 3.10 -3.54
CA LEU A 79 -22.65 1.85 -3.92
C LEU A 79 -21.89 1.19 -2.75
N PRO A 80 -22.57 0.86 -1.63
CA PRO A 80 -21.93 0.24 -0.47
C PRO A 80 -21.44 -1.18 -0.78
N PRO A 81 -20.50 -1.74 0.00
CA PRO A 81 -20.00 -3.10 -0.19
C PRO A 81 -21.13 -4.12 -0.30
N GLY A 82 -21.10 -4.96 -1.34
CA GLY A 82 -22.13 -5.98 -1.56
C GLY A 82 -23.24 -5.59 -2.55
N SER A 83 -23.33 -4.32 -2.94
CA SER A 83 -24.43 -3.79 -3.76
C SER A 83 -24.33 -4.12 -5.26
N SER A 84 -23.12 -4.38 -5.77
CA SER A 84 -22.84 -4.69 -7.17
C SER A 84 -22.06 -6.01 -7.28
N THR A 85 -21.84 -6.51 -8.50
CA THR A 85 -21.13 -7.78 -8.73
C THR A 85 -20.10 -7.64 -9.83
N VAL A 86 -18.87 -8.08 -9.55
CA VAL A 86 -17.80 -8.22 -10.53
C VAL A 86 -17.61 -9.69 -10.86
N THR A 87 -17.55 -9.97 -12.16
CA THR A 87 -17.30 -11.29 -12.72
C THR A 87 -16.05 -11.23 -13.59
N VAL A 88 -15.03 -12.02 -13.25
CA VAL A 88 -13.84 -12.20 -14.06
C VAL A 88 -13.87 -13.62 -14.63
N THR A 89 -13.81 -13.73 -15.96
CA THR A 89 -13.75 -15.01 -16.69
C THR A 89 -12.44 -15.09 -17.46
N LEU A 90 -11.78 -16.25 -17.35
CA LEU A 90 -10.48 -16.54 -17.92
C LEU A 90 -10.64 -17.60 -19.01
N THR A 91 -10.28 -17.26 -20.25
CA THR A 91 -10.36 -18.18 -21.39
C THR A 91 -8.96 -18.37 -21.99
N PRO A 92 -8.45 -19.62 -22.06
CA PRO A 92 -7.17 -19.88 -22.72
C PRO A 92 -7.23 -19.50 -24.20
N THR A 93 -6.19 -18.86 -24.70
CA THR A 93 -6.00 -18.50 -26.11
C THR A 93 -4.60 -18.88 -26.58
N ALA A 94 -4.33 -18.77 -27.89
CA ALA A 94 -2.98 -19.00 -28.41
C ALA A 94 -1.94 -17.98 -27.89
N GLY A 95 -2.38 -16.78 -27.48
CA GLY A 95 -1.52 -15.69 -27.02
C GLY A 95 -1.40 -15.57 -25.49
N GLY A 96 -1.92 -16.54 -24.73
CA GLY A 96 -2.02 -16.49 -23.27
C GLY A 96 -3.48 -16.63 -22.83
N THR A 97 -3.96 -15.76 -21.95
CA THR A 97 -5.31 -15.84 -21.38
C THR A 97 -6.10 -14.58 -21.70
N GLU A 98 -7.30 -14.76 -22.24
CA GLU A 98 -8.30 -13.71 -22.34
C GLU A 98 -8.95 -13.51 -20.96
N VAL A 99 -8.90 -12.28 -20.45
CA VAL A 99 -9.51 -11.85 -19.21
C VAL A 99 -10.70 -10.97 -19.55
N ARG A 100 -11.91 -11.48 -19.33
CA ARG A 100 -13.15 -10.71 -19.47
C ARG A 100 -13.67 -10.31 -18.10
N LEU A 101 -13.81 -9.01 -17.88
CA LEU A 101 -14.37 -8.42 -16.67
C LEU A 101 -15.74 -7.82 -16.97
N VAL A 102 -16.74 -8.25 -16.21
CA VAL A 102 -18.09 -7.68 -16.24
C VAL A 102 -18.43 -7.13 -14.85
N HIS A 103 -18.83 -5.87 -14.78
CA HIS A 103 -19.33 -5.23 -13.55
C HIS A 103 -20.81 -4.90 -13.71
N ASP A 104 -21.65 -5.63 -12.97
CA ASP A 104 -23.11 -5.55 -13.00
C ASP A 104 -23.67 -4.95 -11.68
N GLY A 105 -24.93 -4.52 -11.70
CA GLY A 105 -25.58 -3.89 -10.55
C GLY A 105 -25.29 -2.38 -10.40
N LEU A 106 -24.84 -1.71 -11.46
CA LEU A 106 -24.55 -0.27 -11.49
C LEU A 106 -25.68 0.52 -12.15
N THR A 107 -25.90 1.76 -11.70
CA THR A 107 -26.62 2.77 -12.48
C THR A 107 -25.83 3.16 -13.74
N GLU A 108 -26.46 3.83 -14.70
CA GLU A 108 -25.76 4.27 -15.92
C GLU A 108 -24.61 5.25 -15.61
N GLU A 109 -24.82 6.17 -14.68
CA GLU A 109 -23.78 7.11 -14.25
C GLU A 109 -22.62 6.40 -13.54
N GLN A 110 -22.94 5.47 -12.63
CA GLN A 110 -21.92 4.66 -11.97
C GLN A 110 -21.12 3.82 -12.97
N ALA A 111 -21.78 3.25 -13.99
CA ALA A 111 -21.11 2.46 -15.02
C ALA A 111 -20.09 3.29 -15.82
N VAL A 112 -20.39 4.56 -16.14
CA VAL A 112 -19.45 5.47 -16.81
C VAL A 112 -18.23 5.74 -15.93
N ARG A 113 -18.43 6.08 -14.65
CA ARG A 113 -17.32 6.34 -13.72
C ARG A 113 -16.46 5.10 -13.49
N HIS A 114 -17.09 3.94 -13.31
CA HIS A 114 -16.37 2.66 -13.14
C HIS A 114 -15.65 2.23 -14.43
N ALA A 115 -16.14 2.63 -15.61
CA ALA A 115 -15.45 2.33 -16.86
C ALA A 115 -14.07 3.00 -16.91
N GLU A 116 -13.93 4.24 -16.42
CA GLU A 116 -12.64 4.93 -16.36
C GLU A 116 -11.64 4.16 -15.48
N GLY A 117 -12.06 3.79 -14.26
CA GLY A 117 -11.22 3.02 -13.33
C GLY A 117 -10.88 1.63 -13.84
N TRP A 118 -11.87 0.87 -14.35
CA TRP A 118 -11.60 -0.46 -14.90
C TRP A 118 -10.72 -0.41 -16.15
N ASN A 119 -10.85 0.63 -16.98
CA ASN A 119 -9.97 0.80 -18.12
C ASN A 119 -8.51 0.96 -17.68
N HIS A 120 -8.26 1.86 -16.73
CA HIS A 120 -6.95 2.09 -16.14
C HIS A 120 -6.35 0.81 -15.55
N TYR A 121 -7.09 0.11 -14.68
CA TYR A 121 -6.57 -1.08 -14.02
C TYR A 121 -6.39 -2.28 -14.95
N LEU A 122 -7.27 -2.48 -15.95
CA LEU A 122 -7.06 -3.56 -16.92
C LEU A 122 -5.86 -3.31 -17.83
N ASP A 123 -5.53 -2.05 -18.13
CA ASP A 123 -4.30 -1.72 -18.87
C ASP A 123 -3.07 -2.00 -17.99
N ARG A 124 -3.12 -1.67 -16.69
CA ARG A 124 -2.08 -2.03 -15.70
C ARG A 124 -1.93 -3.55 -15.51
N LEU A 125 -3.02 -4.30 -15.51
CA LEU A 125 -3.01 -5.78 -15.46
C LEU A 125 -2.17 -6.36 -16.60
N VAL A 126 -2.34 -5.84 -17.82
CA VAL A 126 -1.56 -6.28 -18.99
C VAL A 126 -0.07 -5.98 -18.80
N VAL A 127 0.28 -4.81 -18.27
CA VAL A 127 1.69 -4.46 -17.97
C VAL A 127 2.27 -5.39 -16.90
N ALA A 128 1.55 -5.61 -15.79
CA ALA A 128 2.00 -6.50 -14.73
C ALA A 128 2.15 -7.95 -15.21
N ALA A 129 1.27 -8.43 -16.10
CA ALA A 129 1.41 -9.75 -16.69
C ALA A 129 2.65 -9.88 -17.60
N GLN A 130 3.10 -8.79 -18.23
CA GLN A 130 4.30 -8.76 -19.07
C GLN A 130 5.60 -8.56 -18.26
N ARG A 131 5.55 -7.79 -17.18
CA ARG A 131 6.73 -7.30 -16.44
C ARG A 131 6.79 -7.73 -14.99
N SER A 132 5.85 -8.57 -14.55
CA SER A 132 5.60 -8.95 -13.15
C SER A 132 5.08 -7.82 -12.23
N ASP A 133 5.21 -6.56 -12.66
CA ASP A 133 4.76 -5.37 -11.93
C ASP A 133 4.35 -4.25 -12.91
N ALA A 134 3.26 -3.55 -12.64
CA ALA A 134 2.81 -2.41 -13.44
C ALA A 134 3.56 -1.11 -13.10
N GLY A 135 4.35 -1.11 -12.01
CA GLY A 135 5.05 0.07 -11.52
C GLY A 135 4.15 1.02 -10.72
N PRO A 136 4.59 2.26 -10.46
CA PRO A 136 3.80 3.27 -9.76
C PRO A 136 2.45 3.52 -10.42
N ASP A 137 1.44 3.82 -9.62
CA ASP A 137 0.12 4.24 -10.12
C ASP A 137 -0.06 5.74 -9.91
N ASP A 138 -0.18 6.49 -11.01
CA ASP A 138 -0.39 7.94 -10.96
C ASP A 138 -1.71 8.31 -10.27
N TRP A 139 -2.72 7.43 -10.33
CA TRP A 139 -4.00 7.65 -9.63
C TRP A 139 -3.87 7.47 -8.10
N ALA A 140 -2.85 6.75 -7.66
CA ALA A 140 -2.52 6.58 -6.24
C ALA A 140 -1.41 7.52 -5.76
N ALA A 141 -0.82 8.32 -6.65
CA ALA A 141 0.38 9.10 -6.35
C ALA A 141 0.12 10.25 -5.37
N VAL A 142 -1.05 10.89 -5.45
CA VAL A 142 -1.49 11.93 -4.51
C VAL A 142 -2.86 11.54 -3.99
N PRO A 143 -2.98 11.16 -2.70
CA PRO A 143 -4.26 10.84 -2.10
C PRO A 143 -5.22 12.03 -2.10
N ASP A 144 -6.51 11.75 -2.31
CA ASP A 144 -7.60 12.71 -2.09
C ASP A 144 -8.73 12.04 -1.29
N PRO A 145 -8.95 12.41 -0.02
CA PRO A 145 -8.25 13.47 0.72
C PRO A 145 -6.79 13.11 1.02
N LEU A 146 -5.94 14.13 1.24
CA LEU A 146 -4.59 13.97 1.80
C LEU A 146 -4.64 14.26 3.31
N ASP A 147 -4.83 13.19 4.09
CA ASP A 147 -4.93 13.19 5.55
C ASP A 147 -3.98 12.15 6.17
N GLU A 148 -3.99 11.99 7.50
CA GLU A 148 -3.07 11.10 8.18
C GLU A 148 -3.22 9.63 7.74
N LEU A 149 -4.45 9.16 7.47
CA LEU A 149 -4.71 7.77 7.09
C LEU A 149 -4.37 7.51 5.62
N SER A 150 -4.80 8.40 4.73
CA SER A 150 -4.51 8.26 3.31
C SER A 150 -3.02 8.49 3.02
N SER A 151 -2.35 9.37 3.77
CA SER A 151 -0.89 9.49 3.74
C SER A 151 -0.19 8.19 4.18
N ALA A 152 -0.69 7.53 5.24
CA ALA A 152 -0.10 6.28 5.71
C ALA A 152 -0.29 5.14 4.67
N GLU A 153 -1.46 5.05 4.04
CA GLU A 153 -1.71 4.12 2.93
C GLU A 153 -0.81 4.42 1.72
N ALA A 154 -0.62 5.69 1.36
CA ALA A 154 0.20 6.07 0.21
C ALA A 154 1.71 5.84 0.43
N THR A 155 2.19 6.13 1.63
CA THR A 155 3.58 5.86 2.02
C THR A 155 3.84 4.37 2.21
N LEU A 156 2.84 3.57 2.63
CA LEU A 156 2.89 2.12 2.57
C LEU A 156 3.12 1.64 1.13
N ALA A 157 2.39 2.19 0.15
CA ALA A 157 2.62 1.87 -1.26
C ALA A 157 4.03 2.24 -1.74
N ALA A 158 4.64 3.30 -1.18
CA ALA A 158 6.01 3.69 -1.49
C ALA A 158 7.04 2.71 -0.92
N VAL A 159 6.96 2.35 0.37
CA VAL A 159 7.89 1.39 0.98
C VAL A 159 7.75 0.01 0.36
N GLN A 160 6.52 -0.45 0.09
CA GLN A 160 6.31 -1.74 -0.56
C GLN A 160 7.00 -1.79 -1.92
N ARG A 161 6.97 -0.72 -2.72
CA ARG A 161 7.65 -0.71 -4.02
C ARG A 161 9.15 -0.93 -3.89
N VAL A 162 9.80 -0.25 -2.95
CA VAL A 162 11.23 -0.45 -2.68
C VAL A 162 11.51 -1.87 -2.19
N LEU A 163 10.67 -2.40 -1.28
CA LEU A 163 10.84 -3.75 -0.73
C LEU A 163 10.69 -4.87 -1.77
N ARG A 164 10.09 -4.61 -2.95
CA ARG A 164 10.01 -5.58 -4.05
C ARG A 164 11.38 -5.87 -4.67
N ASP A 165 12.28 -4.90 -4.60
CA ASP A 165 13.62 -4.99 -5.17
C ASP A 165 14.65 -5.53 -4.15
N VAL A 166 14.25 -5.63 -2.88
CA VAL A 166 15.09 -6.18 -1.82
C VAL A 166 15.18 -7.71 -1.95
N THR A 167 16.40 -8.22 -2.06
CA THR A 167 16.71 -9.65 -2.18
C THR A 167 17.32 -10.22 -0.90
N ALA A 168 17.50 -11.54 -0.84
CA ALA A 168 18.15 -12.20 0.29
C ALA A 168 19.60 -11.72 0.50
N ASP A 169 20.32 -11.38 -0.58
CA ASP A 169 21.70 -10.90 -0.51
C ASP A 169 21.80 -9.49 0.10
N ASP A 170 20.70 -8.72 0.05
CA ASP A 170 20.64 -7.37 0.61
C ASP A 170 20.46 -7.35 2.13
N MET A 171 19.97 -8.43 2.73
CA MET A 171 19.56 -8.49 4.15
C MET A 171 20.66 -8.08 5.14
N SER A 172 21.92 -8.34 4.79
CA SER A 172 23.09 -8.02 5.61
C SER A 172 23.70 -6.65 5.34
N LYS A 173 23.23 -5.94 4.29
CA LYS A 173 23.73 -4.60 3.95
C LYS A 173 23.37 -3.60 5.04
N GLN A 174 24.29 -2.68 5.30
CA GLN A 174 24.08 -1.58 6.23
C GLN A 174 23.11 -0.56 5.63
N THR A 175 22.20 -0.02 6.44
CA THR A 175 21.32 1.07 6.02
C THR A 175 21.89 2.44 6.41
N ALA A 176 21.31 3.51 5.87
CA ALA A 176 21.65 4.87 6.28
C ALA A 176 21.22 5.18 7.72
N CYS A 177 20.25 4.43 8.27
CA CYS A 177 20.03 4.34 9.71
C CYS A 177 21.13 3.46 10.31
N THR A 178 22.21 4.08 10.80
CA THR A 178 23.46 3.37 11.15
C THR A 178 23.32 2.29 12.24
N GLU A 179 22.17 2.22 12.91
CA GLU A 179 21.84 1.18 13.89
C GLU A 179 21.41 -0.15 13.26
N PHE A 180 20.99 -0.14 11.98
CA PHE A 180 20.32 -1.27 11.35
C PHE A 180 20.96 -1.71 10.03
N THR A 181 21.10 -3.03 9.89
CA THR A 181 21.12 -3.69 8.57
C THR A 181 19.71 -3.70 7.95
N VAL A 182 19.59 -4.05 6.67
CA VAL A 182 18.29 -4.18 5.99
C VAL A 182 17.34 -5.13 6.75
N SER A 183 17.82 -6.28 7.21
CA SER A 183 17.00 -7.21 8.01
C SER A 183 16.55 -6.59 9.33
N GLN A 184 17.45 -5.89 10.04
CA GLN A 184 17.12 -5.27 11.32
C GLN A 184 16.16 -4.09 11.15
N LEU A 185 16.26 -3.35 10.05
CA LEU A 185 15.34 -2.28 9.72
C LEU A 185 13.94 -2.83 9.39
N ALA A 186 13.87 -3.98 8.71
CA ALA A 186 12.60 -4.66 8.48
C ALA A 186 11.94 -5.08 9.80
N ASP A 187 12.70 -5.66 10.73
CA ASP A 187 12.20 -6.01 12.07
C ASP A 187 11.77 -4.77 12.88
N HIS A 188 12.51 -3.67 12.76
CA HIS A 188 12.15 -2.38 13.35
C HIS A 188 10.80 -1.89 12.82
N LEU A 189 10.63 -1.86 11.50
CA LEU A 189 9.38 -1.42 10.87
C LEU A 189 8.19 -2.31 11.25
N VAL A 190 8.40 -3.63 11.38
CA VAL A 190 7.40 -4.56 11.94
C VAL A 190 7.03 -4.18 13.37
N GLY A 191 8.01 -3.85 14.21
CA GLY A 191 7.78 -3.34 15.56
C GLY A 191 6.94 -2.06 15.58
N SER A 192 7.25 -1.08 14.72
CA SER A 192 6.50 0.16 14.59
C SER A 192 5.05 -0.09 14.15
N ILE A 193 4.84 -0.89 13.09
CA ILE A 193 3.49 -1.25 12.61
C ILE A 193 2.67 -1.91 13.71
N THR A 194 3.23 -2.91 14.38
CA THR A 194 2.50 -3.70 15.38
C THR A 194 2.20 -2.91 16.65
N ALA A 195 3.12 -2.04 17.10
CA ALA A 195 2.88 -1.16 18.23
C ALA A 195 1.78 -0.11 17.92
N LEU A 196 1.88 0.56 16.76
CA LEU A 196 0.96 1.63 16.37
C LEU A 196 -0.43 1.08 16.02
N GLY A 197 -0.51 -0.03 15.28
CA GLY A 197 -1.78 -0.67 14.97
C GLY A 197 -2.40 -1.36 16.20
N GLY A 198 -1.58 -1.91 17.09
CA GLY A 198 -2.06 -2.48 18.37
C GLY A 198 -2.73 -1.44 19.27
N ALA A 199 -2.22 -0.19 19.25
CA ALA A 199 -2.86 0.94 19.94
C ALA A 199 -4.25 1.31 19.37
N ALA A 200 -4.54 0.90 18.12
CA ALA A 200 -5.87 1.00 17.52
C ALA A 200 -6.74 -0.26 17.70
N GLY A 201 -6.20 -1.30 18.37
CA GLY A 201 -6.90 -2.56 18.63
C GLY A 201 -6.62 -3.68 17.62
N ALA A 202 -5.67 -3.50 16.69
CA ALA A 202 -5.28 -4.57 15.78
C ALA A 202 -4.57 -5.72 16.51
N THR A 203 -4.76 -6.94 16.01
CA THR A 203 -3.97 -8.11 16.39
C THR A 203 -3.17 -8.59 15.19
N PHE A 204 -2.02 -9.18 15.44
CA PHE A 204 -1.05 -9.53 14.42
C PHE A 204 -0.60 -10.97 14.57
N ASP A 205 -0.40 -11.62 13.42
CA ASP A 205 0.29 -12.90 13.29
C ASP A 205 1.50 -12.65 12.39
N ASP A 206 2.66 -12.44 13.02
CA ASP A 206 3.90 -12.17 12.30
C ASP A 206 4.55 -13.47 11.83
N ASP A 207 4.94 -13.51 10.55
CA ASP A 207 5.67 -14.61 9.94
C ASP A 207 7.01 -14.09 9.40
N PRO A 208 8.10 -14.19 10.19
CA PRO A 208 9.44 -13.81 9.76
C PRO A 208 9.99 -14.62 8.58
N GLY A 209 9.35 -15.73 8.20
CA GLY A 209 9.74 -16.55 7.05
C GLY A 209 9.28 -16.00 5.70
N LYS A 210 8.37 -15.01 5.69
CA LYS A 210 7.88 -14.38 4.46
C LYS A 210 8.92 -13.44 3.84
N PRO A 211 8.89 -13.24 2.51
CA PRO A 211 9.57 -12.12 1.88
C PRO A 211 9.20 -10.80 2.56
N VAL A 212 10.16 -9.90 2.73
CA VAL A 212 10.00 -8.66 3.51
C VAL A 212 8.81 -7.81 3.07
N GLU A 213 8.58 -7.67 1.75
CA GLU A 213 7.41 -6.93 1.23
C GLU A 213 6.09 -7.55 1.69
N ALA A 214 5.98 -8.87 1.60
CA ALA A 214 4.76 -9.58 1.98
C ALA A 214 4.53 -9.50 3.50
N ARG A 215 5.59 -9.71 4.30
CA ARG A 215 5.52 -9.57 5.77
C ARG A 215 5.03 -8.17 6.18
N ILE A 216 5.61 -7.11 5.60
CA ILE A 216 5.22 -5.73 5.88
C ILE A 216 3.78 -5.45 5.42
N ALA A 217 3.39 -5.89 4.22
CA ALA A 217 2.05 -5.70 3.71
C ALA A 217 0.98 -6.36 4.61
N ASP A 218 1.24 -7.61 5.02
CA ASP A 218 0.31 -8.41 5.81
C ASP A 218 0.10 -7.86 7.23
N LEU A 219 1.10 -7.15 7.77
CA LEU A 219 1.01 -6.48 9.08
C LEU A 219 0.45 -5.06 8.97
N ALA A 220 0.84 -4.30 7.94
CA ALA A 220 0.38 -2.93 7.76
C ALA A 220 -1.12 -2.86 7.44
N GLN A 221 -1.65 -3.85 6.73
CA GLN A 221 -3.07 -3.92 6.39
C GLN A 221 -4.00 -3.91 7.62
N PRO A 222 -3.93 -4.89 8.56
CA PRO A 222 -4.78 -4.88 9.74
C PRO A 222 -4.53 -3.66 10.64
N ALA A 223 -3.31 -3.11 10.68
CA ALA A 223 -3.03 -1.87 11.40
C ALA A 223 -3.82 -0.68 10.85
N LEU A 224 -3.80 -0.48 9.52
CA LEU A 224 -4.53 0.61 8.86
C LEU A 224 -6.06 0.39 8.91
N GLU A 225 -6.51 -0.86 8.79
CA GLU A 225 -7.94 -1.22 8.98
C GLU A 225 -8.43 -0.88 10.39
N ALA A 226 -7.64 -1.18 11.42
CA ALA A 226 -7.99 -0.84 12.80
C ALA A 226 -8.05 0.68 13.01
N TRP A 227 -7.12 1.44 12.43
CA TRP A 227 -7.17 2.90 12.51
C TRP A 227 -8.38 3.50 11.78
N ARG A 228 -8.71 3.00 10.57
CA ARG A 228 -9.91 3.40 9.83
C ARG A 228 -11.18 3.13 10.63
N SER A 229 -11.27 1.97 11.30
CA SER A 229 -12.43 1.60 12.12
C SER A 229 -12.51 2.41 13.42
N ARG A 230 -11.36 2.64 14.06
CA ARG A 230 -11.26 3.36 15.34
C ARG A 230 -11.56 4.85 15.20
N GLY A 231 -11.15 5.45 14.08
CA GLY A 231 -11.10 6.91 13.90
C GLY A 231 -9.93 7.57 14.64
N LEU A 232 -9.74 8.87 14.39
CA LEU A 232 -8.59 9.63 14.89
C LEU A 232 -8.92 10.56 16.07
N ASP A 233 -10.12 10.46 16.63
CA ASP A 233 -10.53 11.28 17.76
C ASP A 233 -9.87 10.82 19.07
N GLY A 234 -9.42 11.81 19.85
CA GLY A 234 -8.86 11.60 21.19
C GLY A 234 -7.43 11.04 21.17
N THR A 235 -7.11 10.24 22.18
CA THR A 235 -5.77 9.71 22.43
C THR A 235 -5.73 8.19 22.37
N VAL A 236 -4.51 7.65 22.19
CA VAL A 236 -4.20 6.23 22.36
C VAL A 236 -2.96 6.07 23.23
N THR A 237 -2.84 4.91 23.86
CA THR A 237 -1.67 4.56 24.67
C THR A 237 -0.68 3.76 23.83
N ILE A 238 0.55 4.24 23.72
CA ILE A 238 1.67 3.53 23.07
C ILE A 238 2.82 3.44 24.08
N GLY A 239 3.15 2.21 24.48
CA GLY A 239 4.09 1.98 25.58
C GLY A 239 3.60 2.69 26.86
N PRO A 240 4.44 3.53 27.50
CA PRO A 240 4.05 4.25 28.71
C PRO A 240 3.33 5.59 28.47
N ASN A 241 3.13 6.01 27.21
CA ASN A 241 2.71 7.36 26.86
C ASN A 241 1.32 7.36 26.21
N ASP A 242 0.51 8.36 26.57
CA ASP A 242 -0.71 8.70 25.83
C ASP A 242 -0.40 9.78 24.80
N ILE A 243 -0.73 9.52 23.54
CA ILE A 243 -0.54 10.48 22.44
C ILE A 243 -1.82 10.65 21.64
N PRO A 244 -2.03 11.79 20.95
CA PRO A 244 -3.16 11.96 20.04
C PRO A 244 -3.17 10.88 18.97
N ALA A 245 -4.35 10.37 18.63
CA ALA A 245 -4.51 9.35 17.59
C ALA A 245 -4.03 9.83 16.20
N THR A 246 -4.20 11.13 15.91
CA THR A 246 -3.63 11.78 14.72
C THR A 246 -2.10 11.71 14.69
N VAL A 247 -1.44 11.88 15.84
CA VAL A 247 0.03 11.75 15.94
C VAL A 247 0.46 10.31 15.71
N ALA A 248 -0.21 9.33 16.33
CA ALA A 248 0.09 7.91 16.14
C ALA A 248 -0.01 7.48 14.66
N THR A 249 -1.06 7.94 13.97
CA THR A 249 -1.26 7.65 12.54
C THR A 249 -0.27 8.41 11.66
N GLY A 250 0.05 9.66 12.00
CA GLY A 250 1.10 10.43 11.33
C GLY A 250 2.47 9.78 11.43
N ILE A 251 2.79 9.11 12.55
CA ILE A 251 4.02 8.34 12.70
C ILE A 251 4.10 7.21 11.66
N LEU A 252 3.00 6.47 11.39
CA LEU A 252 3.01 5.44 10.34
C LEU A 252 3.48 5.99 8.98
N SER A 253 3.02 7.19 8.62
CA SER A 253 3.46 7.83 7.36
C SER A 253 4.96 8.12 7.34
N ILE A 254 5.51 8.57 8.47
CA ILE A 254 6.94 8.88 8.61
C ILE A 254 7.75 7.58 8.56
N GLU A 255 7.37 6.57 9.34
CA GLU A 255 8.00 5.25 9.38
C GLU A 255 8.06 4.63 7.98
N PHE A 256 6.96 4.64 7.22
CA PHE A 256 6.96 4.09 5.87
C PHE A 256 7.83 4.91 4.92
N LEU A 257 7.72 6.24 4.87
CA LEU A 257 8.44 7.01 3.86
C LEU A 257 9.94 7.13 4.14
N VAL A 258 10.32 7.38 5.40
CA VAL A 258 11.74 7.48 5.78
C VAL A 258 12.43 6.14 5.58
N HIS A 259 11.78 5.03 5.96
CA HIS A 259 12.39 3.71 5.79
C HIS A 259 12.33 3.20 4.36
N ALA A 260 11.35 3.61 3.54
CA ALA A 260 11.43 3.42 2.09
C ALA A 260 12.75 3.98 1.53
N TRP A 261 13.15 5.17 1.98
CA TRP A 261 14.42 5.76 1.59
C TRP A 261 15.63 5.01 2.15
N ASP A 262 15.60 4.59 3.42
CA ASP A 262 16.68 3.81 4.01
C ASP A 262 16.92 2.48 3.27
N PHE A 263 15.85 1.76 2.91
CA PHE A 263 15.95 0.54 2.11
C PHE A 263 16.49 0.83 0.71
N ALA A 264 15.95 1.85 0.03
CA ALA A 264 16.37 2.23 -1.32
C ALA A 264 17.85 2.61 -1.34
N ALA A 265 18.30 3.43 -0.39
CA ALA A 265 19.70 3.82 -0.26
C ALA A 265 20.62 2.61 -0.02
N ALA A 266 20.19 1.64 0.79
CA ALA A 266 20.99 0.44 1.08
C ALA A 266 21.17 -0.48 -0.15
N ILE A 267 20.18 -0.55 -1.04
CA ILE A 267 20.23 -1.39 -2.25
C ILE A 267 20.61 -0.63 -3.53
N GLY A 268 20.79 0.70 -3.45
CA GLY A 268 21.11 1.54 -4.60
C GLY A 268 19.91 1.85 -5.51
N GLY A 269 18.70 1.85 -4.96
CA GLY A 269 17.46 2.23 -5.63
C GLY A 269 16.99 3.64 -5.29
N GLU A 270 15.79 3.99 -5.75
CA GLU A 270 15.15 5.29 -5.53
C GLU A 270 13.73 5.13 -4.98
N VAL A 271 13.24 6.15 -4.27
CA VAL A 271 11.85 6.19 -3.79
C VAL A 271 11.02 7.03 -4.73
N ALA A 272 10.10 6.38 -5.46
CA ALA A 272 9.12 7.09 -6.28
C ALA A 272 7.93 7.56 -5.41
N VAL A 273 7.86 8.85 -5.11
CA VAL A 273 6.80 9.46 -4.30
C VAL A 273 6.47 10.84 -4.86
N SER A 274 5.21 11.27 -4.77
CA SER A 274 4.81 12.59 -5.26
C SER A 274 5.27 13.69 -4.32
N GLU A 275 5.61 14.87 -4.88
CA GLU A 275 6.00 16.04 -4.09
C GLU A 275 4.93 16.45 -3.06
N PRO A 276 3.62 16.47 -3.38
CA PRO A 276 2.60 16.81 -2.39
C PRO A 276 2.55 15.86 -1.19
N LEU A 277 2.69 14.55 -1.43
CA LEU A 277 2.72 13.55 -0.36
C LEU A 277 4.00 13.72 0.49
N ALA A 278 5.15 13.90 -0.15
CA ALA A 278 6.40 14.12 0.56
C ALA A 278 6.38 15.42 1.40
N GLU A 279 5.80 16.52 0.90
CA GLU A 279 5.60 17.77 1.65
C GLU A 279 4.66 17.59 2.84
N TYR A 280 3.60 16.79 2.68
CA TYR A 280 2.69 16.47 3.77
C TYR A 280 3.40 15.69 4.87
N VAL A 281 4.18 14.65 4.52
CA VAL A 281 4.96 13.87 5.49
C VAL A 281 6.05 14.73 6.14
N LEU A 282 6.73 15.60 5.39
CA LEU A 282 7.67 16.58 5.96
C LEU A 282 7.00 17.49 6.99
N SER A 283 5.78 17.94 6.69
CA SER A 283 4.99 18.77 7.62
C SER A 283 4.59 18.01 8.88
N LEU A 284 4.20 16.73 8.77
CA LEU A 284 3.97 15.86 9.92
C LEU A 284 5.25 15.68 10.75
N THR A 285 6.38 15.45 10.07
CA THR A 285 7.68 15.21 10.71
C THR A 285 8.12 16.41 11.54
N HIS A 286 7.98 17.65 11.03
CA HIS A 286 8.25 18.85 11.80
C HIS A 286 7.35 19.03 13.03
N LYS A 287 6.08 18.59 12.94
CA LYS A 287 5.13 18.69 14.06
C LYS A 287 5.42 17.66 15.15
N ILE A 288 5.82 16.45 14.75
CA ILE A 288 5.96 15.30 15.65
C ILE A 288 7.38 15.22 16.24
N ILE A 289 8.41 15.44 15.43
CA ILE A 289 9.81 15.32 15.82
C ILE A 289 10.35 16.71 16.15
N THR A 290 10.34 17.08 17.43
CA THR A 290 10.85 18.38 17.90
C THR A 290 12.36 18.34 18.18
N PRO A 291 13.09 19.48 18.12
CA PRO A 291 14.49 19.54 18.46
C PRO A 291 14.82 18.98 19.85
N GLU A 292 13.95 19.21 20.84
CA GLU A 292 14.15 18.74 22.21
C GLU A 292 13.88 17.24 22.37
N GLY A 293 12.90 16.69 21.63
CA GLY A 293 12.43 15.32 21.75
C GLY A 293 13.16 14.31 20.85
N ARG A 294 13.76 14.76 19.75
CA ARG A 294 14.24 13.89 18.67
C ARG A 294 15.25 12.82 19.11
N LYS A 295 16.16 13.16 20.04
CA LYS A 295 17.18 12.21 20.53
C LYS A 295 16.57 11.09 21.37
N ALA A 296 15.43 11.34 22.03
CA ALA A 296 14.73 10.32 22.81
C ALA A 296 14.02 9.27 21.93
N VAL A 297 13.80 9.59 20.65
CA VAL A 297 13.13 8.73 19.66
C VAL A 297 14.07 8.34 18.51
N GLY A 298 15.40 8.41 18.72
CA GLY A 298 16.39 7.84 17.80
C GLY A 298 16.76 8.71 16.59
N PHE A 299 16.45 10.01 16.58
CA PHE A 299 16.79 10.90 15.47
C PHE A 299 18.01 11.78 15.79
N ASP A 300 19.03 11.74 14.93
CA ASP A 300 20.22 12.60 14.95
C ASP A 300 19.91 14.05 14.61
N ASP A 301 20.78 15.01 14.88
CA ASP A 301 20.54 16.43 14.57
C ASP A 301 20.36 16.66 13.04
N PRO A 302 19.46 17.56 12.59
CA PRO A 302 19.25 17.81 11.15
C PRO A 302 20.53 18.19 10.42
N VAL A 303 20.67 17.70 9.18
CA VAL A 303 21.75 18.10 8.29
C VAL A 303 21.28 19.17 7.31
N PRO A 304 22.18 20.02 6.76
CA PRO A 304 21.78 21.06 5.80
C PRO A 304 21.21 20.46 4.51
N ALA A 305 20.05 20.95 4.09
CA ALA A 305 19.49 20.73 2.75
C ALA A 305 19.06 22.08 2.13
N PRO A 306 19.42 22.36 0.87
CA PRO A 306 18.90 23.54 0.17
C PRO A 306 17.37 23.54 0.16
N HIS A 307 16.76 24.71 0.37
CA HIS A 307 15.30 24.89 0.30
C HIS A 307 14.73 24.59 -1.10
N THR A 308 15.57 24.57 -2.13
CA THR A 308 15.23 24.20 -3.51
C THR A 308 15.28 22.69 -3.76
N SER A 309 15.68 21.88 -2.78
CA SER A 309 15.65 20.41 -2.91
C SER A 309 14.21 19.92 -2.84
N ASP A 310 13.94 18.78 -3.48
CA ASP A 310 12.66 18.09 -3.34
C ASP A 310 12.33 17.79 -1.87
N ALA A 311 11.04 17.55 -1.61
CA ALA A 311 10.55 17.37 -0.25
C ALA A 311 11.10 16.11 0.42
N VAL A 312 11.41 15.04 -0.33
CA VAL A 312 12.03 13.82 0.21
C VAL A 312 13.43 14.14 0.74
N THR A 313 14.25 14.83 -0.04
CA THR A 313 15.60 15.24 0.37
C THR A 313 15.57 16.09 1.62
N ARG A 314 14.62 17.05 1.69
CA ARG A 314 14.42 17.88 2.90
C ARG A 314 13.95 17.05 4.10
N LEU A 315 13.04 16.10 3.90
CA LEU A 315 12.58 15.16 4.93
C LEU A 315 13.75 14.34 5.48
N ILE A 316 14.51 13.66 4.61
CA ILE A 316 15.65 12.83 5.01
C ILE A 316 16.70 13.67 5.75
N ALA A 317 17.03 14.85 5.23
CA ALA A 317 17.95 15.76 5.92
C ALA A 317 17.44 16.19 7.30
N TYR A 318 16.13 16.45 7.44
CA TYR A 318 15.53 16.78 8.73
C TYR A 318 15.60 15.63 9.74
N THR A 319 15.62 14.37 9.29
CA THR A 319 15.80 13.19 10.16
C THR A 319 17.25 12.98 10.63
N GLY A 320 18.20 13.81 10.18
CA GLY A 320 19.63 13.70 10.51
C GLY A 320 20.41 12.75 9.59
N ARG A 321 19.74 12.13 8.62
CA ARG A 321 20.38 11.32 7.57
C ARG A 321 21.02 12.21 6.52
N HIS A 322 22.12 11.76 5.93
CA HIS A 322 22.76 12.43 4.81
C HIS A 322 22.16 11.93 3.48
N PRO A 323 21.29 12.71 2.81
CA PRO A 323 20.81 12.34 1.49
C PRO A 323 21.99 12.27 0.52
N VAL A 324 22.13 11.15 -0.18
CA VAL A 324 23.11 11.02 -1.26
C VAL A 324 22.56 11.79 -2.46
N PRO A 325 23.33 12.69 -3.10
CA PRO A 325 22.86 13.33 -4.32
C PRO A 325 22.61 12.26 -5.38
N ALA A 326 21.48 12.37 -6.10
CA ALA A 326 21.25 11.58 -7.30
C ALA A 326 22.46 11.76 -8.24
N VAL A 327 23.09 10.65 -8.62
CA VAL A 327 24.31 10.63 -9.45
C VAL A 327 23.95 10.81 -10.92
#